data_AF-A0A9E0TJB1-F1
#
_entry.id   AF-A0A9E0TJB1-F1
#
_cell.length_a   1.000
_cell.length_b   1.000
_cell.length_c   1.000
_cell.angle_alpha   90.00
_cell.angle_beta   90.00
_cell.angle_gamma   90.00
#
_symmetry.space_group_name_H-M   'P 1'
#
loop_
_entity.id
_entity.type
_entity.pdbx_description
1 polymer ?
#
loop_
_entity_poly.entity_id
_entity_poly.type
_entity_poly.pdbx_seq_one_letter_code
_entity_poly.pdbx_strand_id
1 'polypeptide(L)'
;MGEINIPREERDVLKAIDVAVLEKLIGQSVGDKRADCLRMIRLSNCGPFVASKFRSFEKALVDYDRAISPKKCAETEAYALRTGRDLASAVRQMKYRVETEEREGQLFYVEDNIAPPYDFSDDLSVHVSYRWRPTIEDAWRFGSITFSHDVNWSADYTVPLTRRKPSALEQKQDRRDKLCGTWNHLMSLGVQSVRNYFRDGGDGDQIPRAFPVKVDSYTRGLNNFSATFWREQP
;
A
#
# COMPACT_ATOMS: atom_id res chain seq x y z
N MET A 1 -0.80 -3.95 -9.75
CA MET A 1 -0.43 -2.72 -9.02
C MET A 1 0.65 -3.16 -8.05
N GLY A 2 1.80 -2.49 -8.05
CA GLY A 2 2.88 -2.85 -7.12
C GLY A 2 2.44 -2.63 -5.69
N GLU A 3 2.70 -3.59 -4.81
CA GLU A 3 2.35 -3.51 -3.38
C GLU A 3 3.14 -2.39 -2.68
N ILE A 4 4.35 -2.09 -3.17
CA ILE A 4 5.32 -1.22 -2.51
C ILE A 4 5.82 -0.11 -3.43
N ASN A 5 6.03 -0.41 -4.70
CA ASN A 5 6.59 0.47 -5.70
C ASN A 5 5.48 1.29 -6.37
N ILE A 6 5.66 2.60 -6.46
CA ILE A 6 4.73 3.47 -7.19
C ILE A 6 4.87 3.18 -8.70
N PRO A 7 3.77 2.94 -9.45
CA PRO A 7 3.84 2.74 -10.90
C PRO A 7 4.51 3.92 -11.61
N ARG A 8 5.21 3.64 -12.72
CA ARG A 8 5.95 4.69 -13.47
C ARG A 8 5.04 5.82 -13.94
N GLU A 9 3.85 5.48 -14.44
CA GLU A 9 2.86 6.47 -14.88
C GLU A 9 2.42 7.39 -13.74
N GLU A 10 2.18 6.83 -12.55
CA GLU A 10 1.82 7.62 -11.36
C GLU A 10 2.96 8.53 -10.92
N ARG A 11 4.22 8.05 -10.98
CA ARG A 11 5.42 8.85 -10.67
C ARG A 11 5.54 10.05 -11.60
N ASP A 12 5.40 9.84 -12.89
CA ASP A 12 5.57 10.90 -13.90
C ASP A 12 4.52 12.01 -13.71
N VAL A 13 3.26 11.63 -13.45
CA VAL A 13 2.19 12.59 -13.14
C VAL A 13 2.47 13.31 -11.82
N LEU A 14 2.82 12.59 -10.75
CA LEU A 14 3.13 13.19 -9.44
C LEU A 14 4.28 14.19 -9.51
N LYS A 15 5.31 13.90 -10.32
CA LYS A 15 6.45 14.81 -10.52
C LYS A 15 6.05 16.09 -11.24
N ALA A 16 5.19 15.99 -12.25
CA ALA A 16 4.73 17.14 -13.03
C ALA A 16 3.88 18.14 -12.23
N ILE A 17 3.31 17.72 -11.09
CA ILE A 17 2.47 18.61 -10.26
C ILE A 17 3.32 19.62 -9.49
N ASP A 18 3.12 20.90 -9.76
CA ASP A 18 3.58 21.97 -8.87
C ASP A 18 2.61 22.10 -7.68
N VAL A 19 3.12 21.86 -6.47
CA VAL A 19 2.34 21.90 -5.23
C VAL A 19 1.86 23.32 -4.92
N ALA A 20 2.65 24.35 -5.23
CA ALA A 20 2.25 25.73 -5.00
C ALA A 20 1.11 26.15 -5.94
N VAL A 21 1.14 25.66 -7.19
CA VAL A 21 0.03 25.85 -8.14
C VAL A 21 -1.21 25.09 -7.66
N LEU A 22 -1.05 23.85 -7.19
CA LEU A 22 -2.16 23.06 -6.64
C LEU A 22 -2.85 23.78 -5.48
N GLU A 23 -2.09 24.33 -4.52
CA GLU A 23 -2.67 25.05 -3.39
C GLU A 23 -3.43 26.31 -3.81
N LYS A 24 -2.92 27.05 -4.80
CA LYS A 24 -3.64 28.20 -5.38
C LYS A 24 -4.95 27.77 -6.03
N LEU A 25 -4.92 26.69 -6.81
CA LEU A 25 -6.11 26.16 -7.47
C LEU A 25 -7.14 25.63 -6.47
N ILE A 26 -6.70 25.03 -5.36
CA ILE A 26 -7.59 24.62 -4.27
C ILE A 26 -8.28 25.85 -3.66
N GLY A 27 -7.54 26.93 -3.41
CA GLY A 27 -8.12 28.18 -2.92
C GLY A 27 -9.15 28.77 -3.89
N GLN A 28 -8.83 28.78 -5.19
CA GLN A 28 -9.77 29.21 -6.24
C GLN A 28 -11.01 28.33 -6.29
N SER A 29 -10.85 27.00 -6.24
CA SER A 29 -11.97 26.06 -6.24
C SER A 29 -12.91 26.21 -5.05
N VAL A 30 -12.41 26.60 -3.88
CA VAL A 30 -13.26 26.94 -2.73
C VAL A 30 -14.04 28.23 -2.99
N GLY A 31 -13.39 29.27 -3.53
CA GLY A 31 -14.06 30.53 -3.89
C GLY A 31 -15.15 30.34 -4.96
N ASP A 32 -14.84 29.56 -6.00
CA ASP A 32 -15.74 29.27 -7.12
C ASP A 32 -16.75 28.16 -6.80
N LYS A 33 -16.60 27.49 -5.64
CA LYS A 33 -17.36 26.31 -5.20
C LYS A 33 -17.35 25.14 -6.21
N ARG A 34 -16.35 25.09 -7.08
CA ARG A 34 -16.23 24.11 -8.18
C ARG A 34 -14.79 23.64 -8.35
N ALA A 35 -14.63 22.36 -8.71
CA ALA A 35 -13.33 21.72 -8.90
C ALA A 35 -12.81 21.74 -10.35
N ASP A 36 -13.44 22.50 -11.26
CA ASP A 36 -13.14 22.44 -12.69
C ASP A 36 -11.68 22.74 -13.01
N CYS A 37 -11.08 23.71 -12.30
CA CYS A 37 -9.67 24.07 -12.44
C CYS A 37 -8.70 22.94 -12.06
N LEU A 38 -9.11 22.03 -11.16
CA LEU A 38 -8.30 20.90 -10.70
C LEU A 38 -8.37 19.70 -11.66
N ARG A 39 -9.36 19.65 -12.55
CA ARG A 39 -9.49 18.55 -13.54
C ARG A 39 -8.34 18.56 -14.55
N MET A 40 -7.72 19.71 -14.79
CA MET A 40 -6.56 19.83 -15.68
C MET A 40 -5.32 19.09 -15.15
N ILE A 41 -5.19 18.93 -13.82
CA ILE A 41 -4.01 18.33 -13.18
C ILE A 41 -4.09 16.79 -13.15
N ARG A 42 -5.22 16.19 -13.56
CA ARG A 42 -5.43 14.73 -13.61
C ARG A 42 -5.06 14.05 -12.28
N LEU A 43 -5.48 14.63 -11.15
CA LEU A 43 -5.23 14.11 -9.80
C LEU A 43 -5.74 12.67 -9.58
N SER A 44 -6.71 12.23 -10.39
CA SER A 44 -7.17 10.84 -10.46
C SER A 44 -6.09 9.84 -10.85
N ASN A 45 -5.07 10.27 -11.58
CA ASN A 45 -4.00 9.43 -12.10
C ASN A 45 -2.77 9.41 -11.18
N CYS A 46 -2.83 10.08 -10.03
CA CYS A 46 -1.77 10.11 -9.01
C CYS A 46 -1.87 8.96 -7.99
N GLY A 47 -2.54 7.88 -8.38
CA GLY A 47 -2.82 6.73 -7.53
C GLY A 47 -4.10 6.84 -6.67
N PRO A 48 -4.54 5.73 -6.09
CA PRO A 48 -5.82 5.62 -5.38
C PRO A 48 -5.89 6.52 -4.14
N PHE A 49 -4.76 6.75 -3.45
CA PHE A 49 -4.71 7.59 -2.27
C PHE A 49 -5.05 9.05 -2.60
N VAL A 50 -4.38 9.66 -3.59
CA VAL A 50 -4.66 11.04 -4.01
C VAL A 50 -6.05 11.14 -4.63
N ALA A 51 -6.45 10.17 -5.46
CA ALA A 51 -7.78 10.14 -6.06
C ALA A 51 -8.90 10.13 -5.00
N SER A 52 -8.72 9.39 -3.89
CA SER A 52 -9.70 9.35 -2.79
C SER A 52 -9.85 10.71 -2.07
N LYS A 53 -8.74 11.43 -1.88
CA LYS A 53 -8.74 12.78 -1.29
C LYS A 53 -9.35 13.81 -2.23
N PHE A 54 -9.07 13.69 -3.53
CA PHE A 54 -9.68 14.55 -4.54
C PHE A 54 -11.21 14.39 -4.57
N ARG A 55 -11.73 13.16 -4.57
CA ARG A 55 -13.19 12.90 -4.49
C ARG A 55 -13.82 13.45 -3.21
N SER A 56 -13.09 13.37 -2.08
CA SER A 56 -13.56 13.92 -0.80
C SER A 56 -13.65 15.45 -0.84
N PHE A 57 -12.69 16.11 -1.50
CA PHE A 57 -12.71 17.56 -1.72
C PHE A 57 -13.84 17.97 -2.68
N GLU A 58 -14.04 17.26 -3.80
CA GLU A 58 -15.16 17.50 -4.71
C GLU A 58 -16.52 17.42 -3.98
N LYS A 59 -16.69 16.41 -3.11
CA LYS A 59 -17.89 16.28 -2.29
C LYS A 59 -18.06 17.47 -1.33
N ALA A 60 -16.98 17.91 -0.69
CA ALA A 60 -17.02 19.06 0.23
C ALA A 60 -17.42 20.36 -0.48
N LEU A 61 -17.00 20.56 -1.74
CA LEU A 61 -17.42 21.71 -2.55
C LEU A 61 -18.90 21.65 -2.90
N VAL A 62 -19.42 20.48 -3.28
CA VAL A 62 -20.87 20.31 -3.56
C VAL A 62 -21.71 20.58 -2.30
N ASP A 63 -21.25 20.15 -1.13
CA ASP A 63 -21.93 20.42 0.14
C ASP A 63 -21.85 21.91 0.54
N TYR A 64 -20.77 22.60 0.16
CA TYR A 64 -20.62 24.05 0.34
C TYR A 64 -21.55 24.85 -0.58
N ASP A 65 -21.68 24.46 -1.85
CA ASP A 65 -22.58 25.08 -2.81
C ASP A 65 -24.05 24.99 -2.39
N ARG A 66 -24.45 23.87 -1.78
CA ARG A 66 -25.81 23.63 -1.28
C ARG A 66 -26.13 24.31 0.04
N ALA A 67 -25.13 24.85 0.74
CA ALA A 67 -25.35 25.50 2.03
C ALA A 67 -26.02 26.86 1.83
N ILE A 68 -27.11 27.10 2.56
CA ILE A 68 -27.89 28.35 2.45
C ILE A 68 -27.78 29.19 3.72
N SER A 69 -27.80 28.58 4.91
CA SER A 69 -27.76 29.33 6.16
C SER A 69 -26.34 29.84 6.46
N PRO A 70 -26.17 31.06 7.01
CA PRO A 70 -24.84 31.63 7.24
C PRO A 70 -23.94 30.75 8.10
N LYS A 71 -24.51 30.13 9.15
CA LYS A 71 -23.80 29.16 9.99
C LYS A 71 -23.35 27.94 9.18
N LYS A 72 -24.23 27.38 8.35
CA LYS A 72 -23.90 26.20 7.56
C LYS A 72 -22.86 26.51 6.48
N CYS A 73 -22.94 27.68 5.84
CA CYS A 73 -21.96 28.15 4.86
C CYS A 73 -20.56 28.24 5.48
N ALA A 74 -20.43 28.86 6.66
CA ALA A 74 -19.13 28.96 7.34
C ALA A 74 -18.57 27.58 7.73
N GLU A 75 -19.41 26.66 8.20
CA GLU A 75 -19.01 25.28 8.52
C GLU A 75 -18.56 24.50 7.29
N THR A 76 -19.31 24.55 6.18
CA THR A 76 -18.98 23.80 4.96
C THR A 76 -17.81 24.41 4.21
N GLU A 77 -17.60 25.73 4.26
CA GLU A 77 -16.40 26.40 3.76
C GLU A 77 -15.14 25.94 4.51
N ALA A 78 -15.18 25.96 5.85
CA ALA A 78 -14.06 25.48 6.66
C ALA A 78 -13.74 24.00 6.39
N TYR A 79 -14.77 23.17 6.16
CA TYR A 79 -14.61 21.77 5.78
C TYR A 79 -14.02 21.60 4.37
N ALA A 80 -14.44 22.41 3.39
CA ALA A 80 -13.85 22.42 2.05
C ALA A 80 -12.37 22.83 2.09
N LEU A 81 -12.02 23.87 2.85
CA LEU A 81 -10.62 24.27 3.04
C LEU A 81 -9.78 23.16 3.69
N ARG A 82 -10.33 22.47 4.70
CA ARG A 82 -9.65 21.35 5.35
C ARG A 82 -9.40 20.20 4.38
N THR A 83 -10.43 19.76 3.65
CA THR A 83 -10.30 18.67 2.68
C THR A 83 -9.38 19.04 1.51
N GLY A 84 -9.33 20.32 1.13
CA GLY A 84 -8.35 20.86 0.20
C GLY A 84 -6.91 20.76 0.74
N ARG A 85 -6.67 21.16 1.99
CA ARG A 85 -5.36 20.97 2.64
C ARG A 85 -4.96 19.50 2.74
N ASP A 86 -5.92 18.61 3.04
CA ASP A 86 -5.68 17.17 3.07
C ASP A 86 -5.26 16.63 1.69
N LEU A 87 -5.88 17.13 0.61
CA LEU A 87 -5.48 16.82 -0.77
C LEU A 87 -4.06 17.29 -1.08
N ALA A 88 -3.74 18.55 -0.78
CA ALA A 88 -2.39 19.10 -0.98
C ALA A 88 -1.34 18.32 -0.16
N SER A 89 -1.66 17.97 1.08
CA SER A 89 -0.83 17.12 1.93
C SER A 89 -0.63 15.72 1.33
N ALA A 90 -1.68 15.10 0.80
CA ALA A 90 -1.57 13.79 0.15
C ALA A 90 -0.64 13.82 -1.07
N VAL A 91 -0.73 14.87 -1.90
CA VAL A 91 0.17 15.06 -3.05
C VAL A 91 1.62 15.24 -2.58
N ARG A 92 1.87 16.07 -1.55
CA ARG A 92 3.22 16.24 -0.97
C ARG A 92 3.78 14.92 -0.45
N GLN A 93 2.99 14.16 0.30
CA GLN A 93 3.40 12.86 0.84
C GLN A 93 3.77 11.89 -0.29
N MET A 94 2.97 11.84 -1.36
CA MET A 94 3.26 10.99 -2.50
C MET A 94 4.50 11.45 -3.26
N LYS A 95 4.71 12.75 -3.48
CA LYS A 95 5.96 13.27 -4.09
C LYS A 95 7.19 12.89 -3.25
N TYR A 96 7.12 13.08 -1.93
CA TYR A 96 8.20 12.68 -1.02
C TYR A 96 8.49 11.18 -1.08
N ARG A 97 7.44 10.34 -1.17
CA ARG A 97 7.59 8.90 -1.39
C ARG A 97 8.29 8.59 -2.70
N VAL A 98 7.91 9.25 -3.80
CA VAL A 98 8.58 9.08 -5.11
C VAL A 98 10.07 9.43 -5.00
N GLU A 99 10.42 10.57 -4.41
CA GLU A 99 11.82 10.96 -4.23
C GLU A 99 12.60 9.95 -3.38
N THR A 100 11.96 9.41 -2.33
CA THR A 100 12.56 8.39 -1.47
C THR A 100 12.78 7.09 -2.23
N GLU A 101 11.80 6.62 -3.00
CA GLU A 101 11.90 5.43 -3.85
C GLU A 101 12.95 5.60 -4.96
N GLU A 102 13.18 6.81 -5.45
CA GLU A 102 14.25 7.07 -6.42
C GLU A 102 15.64 7.04 -5.82
N ARG A 103 15.81 7.58 -4.61
CA ARG A 103 17.08 7.48 -3.87
C ARG A 103 17.37 6.02 -3.49
N GLU A 104 16.37 5.32 -2.97
CA GLU A 104 16.47 3.88 -2.65
C GLU A 104 16.75 3.06 -3.92
N GLY A 105 16.04 3.35 -5.01
CA GLY A 105 16.18 2.71 -6.32
C GLY A 105 17.56 2.86 -6.98
N GLN A 106 18.40 3.78 -6.49
CA GLN A 106 19.80 3.87 -6.89
C GLN A 106 20.67 2.79 -6.26
N LEU A 107 20.27 2.19 -5.14
CA LEU A 107 21.06 1.20 -4.41
C LEU A 107 20.40 -0.18 -4.40
N PHE A 108 19.07 -0.25 -4.28
CA PHE A 108 18.34 -1.51 -4.24
C PHE A 108 16.96 -1.37 -4.88
N TYR A 109 16.41 -2.49 -5.33
CA TYR A 109 15.06 -2.60 -5.85
C TYR A 109 14.50 -3.98 -5.53
N VAL A 110 13.30 -4.01 -4.97
CA VAL A 110 12.59 -5.24 -4.63
C VAL A 110 11.42 -5.39 -5.59
N GLU A 111 11.31 -6.55 -6.24
CA GLU A 111 10.20 -6.86 -7.12
C GLU A 111 8.95 -7.11 -6.28
N ASP A 112 7.90 -6.34 -6.54
CA ASP A 112 6.63 -6.40 -5.82
C ASP A 112 5.47 -6.84 -6.73
N ASN A 113 5.72 -7.07 -8.01
CA ASN A 113 4.75 -7.63 -8.94
C ASN A 113 4.81 -9.17 -8.93
N ILE A 114 4.48 -9.76 -7.79
CA ILE A 114 4.48 -11.21 -7.61
C ILE A 114 3.09 -11.73 -7.96
N ALA A 115 3.01 -12.58 -8.99
CA ALA A 115 1.74 -13.18 -9.38
C ALA A 115 1.32 -14.27 -8.37
N PRO A 116 0.03 -14.33 -8.00
CA PRO A 116 -0.47 -15.42 -7.18
C PRO A 116 -0.34 -16.76 -7.93
N PRO A 117 -0.11 -17.87 -7.21
CA PRO A 117 -0.13 -19.19 -7.81
C PRO A 117 -1.54 -19.50 -8.36
N TYR A 118 -1.60 -20.35 -9.40
CA TYR A 118 -2.86 -20.76 -10.02
C TYR A 118 -3.78 -21.52 -9.04
N ASP A 119 -3.16 -22.32 -8.17
CA ASP A 119 -3.83 -23.06 -7.11
C ASP A 119 -3.13 -22.80 -5.77
N PHE A 120 -3.93 -22.64 -4.72
CA PHE A 120 -3.44 -22.48 -3.36
C PHE A 120 -3.45 -23.82 -2.64
N SER A 121 -2.28 -24.27 -2.22
CA SER A 121 -2.10 -25.35 -1.25
C SER A 121 -2.13 -24.80 0.18
N ASP A 122 -2.21 -25.70 1.14
CA ASP A 122 -2.04 -25.35 2.56
C ASP A 122 -0.62 -24.87 2.87
N ASP A 123 0.34 -25.32 2.06
CA ASP A 123 1.73 -24.85 2.08
C ASP A 123 1.83 -23.64 1.14
N LEU A 124 1.80 -22.44 1.71
CA LEU A 124 1.93 -21.19 0.95
C LEU A 124 3.40 -20.83 0.79
N SER A 125 3.78 -20.48 -0.44
CA SER A 125 5.10 -19.96 -0.74
C SER A 125 5.01 -18.64 -1.51
N VAL A 126 5.89 -17.71 -1.16
CA VAL A 126 6.08 -16.45 -1.87
C VAL A 126 7.55 -16.30 -2.22
N HIS A 127 7.80 -16.08 -3.50
CA HIS A 127 9.13 -15.83 -4.02
C HIS A 127 9.33 -14.33 -4.25
N VAL A 128 10.25 -13.72 -3.51
CA VAL A 128 10.60 -12.30 -3.63
C VAL A 128 11.98 -12.19 -4.26
N SER A 129 12.03 -11.61 -5.46
CA SER A 129 13.27 -11.28 -6.16
C SER A 129 13.70 -9.85 -5.83
N TYR A 130 14.99 -9.63 -5.70
CA TYR A 130 15.54 -8.31 -5.44
C TYR A 130 16.90 -8.12 -6.13
N ARG A 131 17.26 -6.86 -6.35
CA ARG A 131 18.58 -6.45 -6.84
C ARG A 131 19.14 -5.37 -5.94
N TRP A 132 20.44 -5.39 -5.71
CA TRP A 132 21.12 -4.39 -4.90
C TRP A 132 22.54 -4.15 -5.40
N ARG A 133 23.13 -3.05 -4.97
CA ARG A 133 24.54 -2.72 -5.17
C ARG A 133 25.03 -1.85 -4.00
N PRO A 134 26.28 -2.02 -3.53
CA PRO A 134 26.80 -1.23 -2.42
C PRO A 134 26.93 0.25 -2.74
N THR A 135 27.41 0.57 -3.96
CA THR A 135 27.55 1.95 -4.43
C THR A 135 26.90 2.14 -5.81
N ILE A 136 26.72 3.40 -6.23
CA ILE A 136 26.13 3.76 -7.53
C ILE A 136 27.01 3.31 -8.71
N GLU A 137 28.30 3.13 -8.49
CA GLU A 137 29.29 2.74 -9.50
C GLU A 137 29.41 1.21 -9.63
N ASP A 138 29.01 0.47 -8.58
CA ASP A 138 29.07 -0.98 -8.57
C ASP A 138 28.02 -1.62 -9.51
N ALA A 139 28.38 -2.81 -9.99
CA ALA A 139 27.46 -3.65 -10.74
C ALA A 139 26.31 -4.16 -9.85
N TRP A 140 25.12 -4.26 -10.43
CA TRP A 140 23.95 -4.83 -9.77
C TRP A 140 24.17 -6.31 -9.45
N ARG A 141 23.93 -6.68 -8.19
CA ARG A 141 23.79 -8.06 -7.72
C ARG A 141 22.31 -8.42 -7.67
N PHE A 142 22.04 -9.71 -7.83
CA PHE A 142 20.68 -10.27 -7.87
C PHE A 142 20.56 -11.37 -6.85
N GLY A 143 19.40 -11.44 -6.21
CA GLY A 143 19.12 -12.39 -5.15
C GLY A 143 17.63 -12.64 -5.05
N SER A 144 17.30 -13.69 -4.33
CA SER A 144 15.92 -14.08 -4.13
C SER A 144 15.75 -14.77 -2.79
N ILE A 145 14.60 -14.53 -2.17
CA ILE A 145 14.18 -15.20 -0.95
C ILE A 145 12.81 -15.82 -1.16
N THR A 146 12.66 -17.07 -0.70
CA THR A 146 11.38 -17.76 -0.66
C THR A 146 10.87 -17.81 0.77
N PHE A 147 9.73 -17.19 1.01
CA PHE A 147 9.00 -17.29 2.27
C PHE A 147 8.03 -18.47 2.21
N SER A 148 8.10 -19.38 3.18
CA SER A 148 7.19 -20.52 3.29
C SER A 148 6.35 -20.43 4.56
N HIS A 149 5.05 -20.71 4.44
CA HIS A 149 4.10 -20.71 5.54
C HIS A 149 3.10 -21.86 5.39
N ASP A 150 3.07 -22.73 6.41
CA ASP A 150 2.09 -23.80 6.48
C ASP A 150 0.85 -23.29 7.23
N VAL A 151 -0.27 -23.21 6.52
CA VAL A 151 -1.52 -22.65 7.07
C VAL A 151 -2.12 -23.64 8.06
N ASN A 152 -2.15 -23.26 9.33
CA ASN A 152 -2.78 -24.07 10.37
C ASN A 152 -4.29 -23.80 10.42
N TRP A 153 -5.09 -24.76 9.96
CA TRP A 153 -6.56 -24.71 9.95
C TRP A 153 -7.22 -24.91 11.33
N SER A 154 -6.48 -24.79 12.43
CA SER A 154 -7.04 -24.97 13.76
C SER A 154 -8.27 -24.08 13.94
N ALA A 155 -9.40 -24.68 14.31
CA ALA A 155 -10.67 -23.99 14.38
C ALA A 155 -10.56 -22.81 15.36
N ASP A 156 -10.89 -21.63 14.88
CA ASP A 156 -10.98 -20.45 15.74
C ASP A 156 -12.26 -20.57 16.58
N TYR A 157 -12.14 -21.23 17.74
CA TYR A 157 -13.24 -21.45 18.67
C TYR A 157 -13.77 -20.16 19.31
N THR A 158 -13.17 -19.01 19.00
CA THR A 158 -13.68 -17.69 19.41
C THR A 158 -14.86 -17.22 18.54
N VAL A 159 -15.05 -17.81 17.35
CA VAL A 159 -16.15 -17.46 16.46
C VAL A 159 -17.41 -18.26 16.83
N PRO A 160 -18.56 -17.60 17.10
CA PRO A 160 -19.79 -18.31 17.40
C PRO A 160 -20.20 -19.19 16.22
N LEU A 161 -20.42 -20.48 16.51
CA LEU A 161 -20.84 -21.48 15.53
C LEU A 161 -22.11 -21.01 14.82
N THR A 162 -22.05 -20.92 13.48
CA THR A 162 -23.21 -20.58 12.67
C THR A 162 -24.27 -21.68 12.81
N ARG A 163 -25.53 -21.29 13.05
CA ARG A 163 -26.66 -22.23 13.22
C ARG A 163 -26.94 -23.10 11.99
N ARG A 164 -26.48 -22.68 10.80
CA ARG A 164 -26.64 -23.39 9.53
C ARG A 164 -25.28 -23.92 9.08
N LYS A 165 -25.23 -25.20 8.70
CA LYS A 165 -24.05 -25.79 8.05
C LYS A 165 -23.86 -25.14 6.67
N PRO A 166 -22.71 -24.52 6.37
CA PRO A 166 -22.42 -24.03 5.03
C PRO A 166 -22.35 -25.21 4.05
N SER A 167 -22.78 -24.98 2.82
CA SER A 167 -22.73 -25.97 1.75
C SER A 167 -21.28 -26.33 1.40
N ALA A 168 -21.07 -27.49 0.77
CA ALA A 168 -19.73 -27.91 0.34
C ALA A 168 -19.09 -26.93 -0.66
N LEU A 169 -19.90 -26.18 -1.42
CA LEU A 169 -19.43 -25.15 -2.33
C LEU A 169 -18.97 -23.90 -1.57
N GLU A 170 -19.77 -23.42 -0.61
CA GLU A 170 -19.41 -22.27 0.23
C GLU A 170 -18.15 -22.55 1.06
N GLN A 171 -18.01 -23.76 1.63
CA GLN A 171 -16.80 -24.14 2.37
C GLN A 171 -15.55 -24.14 1.49
N LYS A 172 -15.66 -24.59 0.23
CA LYS A 172 -14.54 -24.54 -0.72
C LYS A 172 -14.18 -23.11 -1.10
N GLN A 173 -15.18 -22.25 -1.29
CA GLN A 173 -14.98 -20.84 -1.61
C GLN A 173 -14.33 -20.10 -0.43
N ASP A 174 -14.86 -20.25 0.78
CA ASP A 174 -14.29 -19.66 2.00
C ASP A 174 -12.85 -20.10 2.23
N ARG A 175 -12.54 -21.38 1.98
CA ARG A 175 -11.18 -21.90 2.07
C ARG A 175 -10.25 -21.21 1.08
N ARG A 176 -10.69 -21.09 -0.18
CA ARG A 176 -9.91 -20.44 -1.24
C ARG A 176 -9.70 -18.96 -0.97
N ASP A 177 -10.73 -18.26 -0.50
CA ASP A 177 -10.66 -16.83 -0.18
C ASP A 177 -9.74 -16.57 1.01
N LYS A 178 -9.77 -17.43 2.03
CA LYS A 178 -8.81 -17.39 3.15
C LYS A 178 -7.38 -17.64 2.70
N LEU A 179 -7.13 -18.68 1.89
CA LEU A 179 -5.79 -18.97 1.38
C LEU A 179 -5.25 -17.82 0.53
N CYS A 180 -6.08 -17.25 -0.34
CA CYS A 180 -5.74 -16.08 -1.14
C CYS A 180 -5.41 -14.87 -0.26
N GLY A 181 -6.24 -14.59 0.77
CA GLY A 181 -5.99 -13.53 1.73
C GLY A 181 -4.69 -13.70 2.51
N THR A 182 -4.42 -14.90 3.03
CA THR A 182 -3.19 -15.22 3.74
C THR A 182 -1.97 -15.13 2.83
N TRP A 183 -2.07 -15.59 1.59
CA TRP A 183 -0.99 -15.48 0.61
C TRP A 183 -0.69 -14.02 0.26
N ASN A 184 -1.71 -13.18 0.04
CA ASN A 184 -1.54 -11.75 -0.20
C ASN A 184 -0.86 -11.08 1.00
N HIS A 185 -1.29 -11.41 2.23
CA HIS A 185 -0.67 -10.87 3.43
C HIS A 185 0.79 -11.31 3.58
N LEU A 186 1.09 -12.58 3.32
CA LEU A 186 2.45 -13.11 3.31
C LEU A 186 3.33 -12.40 2.27
N MET A 187 2.79 -12.15 1.08
CA MET A 187 3.46 -11.42 0.02
C MET A 187 3.79 -9.99 0.45
N SER A 188 2.81 -9.25 0.96
CA SER A 188 3.03 -7.89 1.48
C SER A 188 4.11 -7.87 2.57
N LEU A 189 4.07 -8.82 3.51
CA LEU A 189 5.08 -8.94 4.56
C LEU A 189 6.48 -9.25 4.01
N GLY A 190 6.58 -10.19 3.06
CA GLY A 190 7.86 -10.60 2.48
C GLY A 190 8.55 -9.45 1.75
N VAL A 191 7.83 -8.74 0.88
CA VAL A 191 8.37 -7.61 0.11
C VAL A 191 8.72 -6.44 1.06
N GLN A 192 7.88 -6.14 2.06
CA GLN A 192 8.17 -5.09 3.05
C GLN A 192 9.39 -5.43 3.91
N SER A 193 9.53 -6.70 4.28
CA SER A 193 10.65 -7.20 5.07
C SER A 193 11.97 -6.99 4.32
N VAL A 194 12.07 -7.47 3.07
CA VAL A 194 13.26 -7.28 2.23
C VAL A 194 13.57 -5.80 2.03
N ARG A 195 12.55 -4.96 1.75
CA ARG A 195 12.75 -3.50 1.62
C ARG A 195 13.31 -2.89 2.90
N ASN A 196 12.74 -3.20 4.07
CA ASN A 196 13.19 -2.66 5.34
C ASN A 196 14.62 -3.09 5.68
N TYR A 197 14.99 -4.33 5.37
CA TYR A 197 16.37 -4.80 5.55
C TYR A 197 17.38 -3.96 4.77
N PHE A 198 17.10 -3.65 3.50
CA PHE A 198 17.97 -2.78 2.70
C PHE A 198 17.97 -1.32 3.19
N ARG A 199 16.82 -0.81 3.67
CA ARG A 199 16.74 0.54 4.27
C ARG A 199 17.58 0.67 5.54
N ASP A 200 17.68 -0.40 6.32
CA ASP A 200 18.50 -0.46 7.53
C ASP A 200 20.01 -0.64 7.21
N GLY A 201 20.40 -0.68 5.93
CA GLY A 201 21.79 -0.85 5.49
C GLY A 201 22.26 -2.30 5.41
N GLY A 202 21.32 -3.25 5.41
CA GLY A 202 21.62 -4.68 5.27
C GLY A 202 22.23 -5.04 3.92
N ASP A 203 23.11 -6.03 3.90
CA ASP A 203 23.73 -6.56 2.69
C ASP A 203 22.91 -7.71 2.12
N GLY A 204 22.55 -7.62 0.84
CA GLY A 204 21.72 -8.61 0.17
C GLY A 204 22.35 -10.01 0.14
N ASP A 205 23.68 -10.12 0.27
CA ASP A 205 24.36 -11.43 0.36
C ASP A 205 24.07 -12.18 1.67
N GLN A 206 23.60 -11.49 2.71
CA GLN A 206 23.23 -12.08 4.00
C GLN A 206 21.76 -12.54 4.05
N ILE A 207 20.98 -12.27 2.99
CA ILE A 207 19.57 -12.67 2.94
C ILE A 207 19.49 -14.18 2.64
N PRO A 208 18.81 -14.98 3.48
CA PRO A 208 18.68 -16.41 3.25
C PRO A 208 17.85 -16.71 1.98
N ARG A 209 18.17 -17.80 1.29
CA ARG A 209 17.42 -18.24 0.10
C ARG A 209 16.00 -18.71 0.43
N ALA A 210 15.82 -19.30 1.61
CA ALA A 210 14.53 -19.79 2.08
C ALA A 210 14.36 -19.42 3.55
N PHE A 211 13.18 -18.93 3.92
CA PHE A 211 12.85 -18.55 5.29
C PHE A 211 11.46 -19.07 5.65
N PRO A 212 11.36 -20.05 6.58
CA PRO A 212 10.08 -20.45 7.14
C PRO A 212 9.58 -19.33 8.06
N VAL A 213 8.38 -18.85 7.74
CA VAL A 213 7.77 -17.68 8.36
C VAL A 213 7.38 -18.00 9.80
N LYS A 214 7.69 -17.09 10.74
CA LYS A 214 7.38 -17.30 12.15
C LYS A 214 5.93 -16.94 12.42
N VAL A 215 5.11 -17.92 12.82
CA VAL A 215 3.72 -17.68 13.21
C VAL A 215 3.63 -17.15 14.64
N ASP A 216 2.62 -16.33 14.89
CA ASP A 216 2.32 -15.85 16.23
C ASP A 216 1.88 -17.00 17.15
N SER A 217 2.37 -17.04 18.39
CA SER A 217 2.08 -18.15 19.31
C SER A 217 0.64 -18.20 19.79
N TYR A 218 -0.06 -17.04 19.83
CA TYR A 218 -1.43 -16.92 20.34
C TYR A 218 -2.46 -17.11 19.23
N THR A 219 -2.26 -16.47 18.09
CA THR A 219 -3.19 -16.49 16.96
C THR A 219 -2.84 -17.55 15.92
N ARG A 220 -1.63 -18.13 15.96
CA ARG A 220 -1.08 -19.06 14.96
C ARG A 220 -1.12 -18.52 13.53
N GLY A 221 -1.36 -17.22 13.38
CA GLY A 221 -1.42 -16.51 12.12
C GLY A 221 -0.14 -15.74 11.83
N LEU A 222 -0.15 -15.09 10.68
CA LEU A 222 0.88 -14.15 10.28
C LEU A 222 0.68 -12.83 11.03
N ASN A 223 1.78 -12.25 11.50
CA ASN A 223 1.84 -10.92 12.08
C ASN A 223 2.91 -10.07 11.37
N ASN A 224 3.01 -8.80 11.74
CA ASN A 224 3.94 -7.85 11.10
C ASN A 224 5.43 -8.22 11.23
N PHE A 225 5.78 -9.14 12.14
CA PHE A 225 7.15 -9.59 12.37
C PHE A 225 7.43 -10.97 11.78
N SER A 226 6.40 -11.67 11.28
CA SER A 226 6.50 -13.04 10.81
C SER A 226 7.53 -13.24 9.70
N ALA A 227 7.69 -12.26 8.81
CA ALA A 227 8.66 -12.29 7.71
C ALA A 227 10.03 -11.66 8.06
N THR A 228 10.26 -11.23 9.30
CA THR A 228 11.52 -10.56 9.69
C THR A 228 12.63 -11.59 9.90
N PHE A 229 13.49 -11.75 8.90
CA PHE A 229 14.55 -12.79 8.91
C PHE A 229 15.85 -12.35 9.60
N TRP A 230 16.06 -11.05 9.83
CA TRP A 230 17.30 -10.51 10.42
C TRP A 230 17.20 -10.14 11.91
N ARG A 231 16.00 -10.23 12.51
CA ARG A 231 15.82 -10.02 13.95
C ARG A 231 15.65 -11.37 14.64
N GLU A 232 16.54 -11.65 15.60
CA GLU A 232 16.24 -12.62 16.64
C GLU A 232 15.07 -12.06 17.44
N GLN A 233 13.98 -12.83 17.52
CA GLN A 233 12.88 -12.46 18.40
C GLN A 233 13.30 -12.78 19.85
N PRO A 234 12.95 -11.92 20.82
CA PRO A 234 13.14 -12.21 22.24
C PRO A 234 12.34 -13.43 22.70
#